data_AF-A0AAD5WYX1-F1
#
_entry.id   AF-A0AAD5WYX1-F1
#
_cell.length_a   1.000
_cell.length_b   1.000
_cell.length_c   1.000
_cell.angle_alpha   90.00
_cell.angle_beta   90.00
_cell.angle_gamma   90.00
#
_symmetry.space_group_name_H-M   'P 1'
#
loop_
_entity.id
_entity.type
_entity.pdbx_description
1 polymer ?
#
loop_
_entity_poly.entity_id
_entity_poly.type
_entity_poly.pdbx_seq_one_letter_code
_entity_poly.pdbx_strand_id
1 'polypeptide(L)'
;LLAQLYCAVGDHTRVDVDVDSLCQSGVLRRFVRSGDVREGCLMLSMDYEAQILGLAKEERGGDGRRGQEGDAESTQDGDRRKRRRVNGDGIHRGGDDMDGVEVGNDLALGGGESSGGSIFDRYANLVKSSHHSETSISETDLRKGASATKEEISKLLTAGFLTIKTSTSYHFSVRSAGPFWSSFHKSRSEIIQALKRAKYQEILERTLTERKLRFGNGLSAKLIVMELLGTGVVER
;
A
#
# COMPACT_ATOMS: atom_id res chain seq x y z
N LEU A 1 4.90 -0.47 -15.45
CA LEU A 1 4.26 0.81 -15.88
C LEU A 1 5.28 1.79 -16.48
N LEU A 2 6.50 1.92 -15.94
CA LEU A 2 7.55 2.75 -16.53
C LEU A 2 7.83 2.46 -18.02
N ALA A 3 7.79 1.18 -18.41
CA ALA A 3 7.88 0.76 -19.80
C ALA A 3 6.86 1.46 -20.73
N GLN A 4 5.66 1.79 -20.25
CA GLN A 4 4.69 2.52 -21.08
C GLN A 4 5.19 3.93 -21.43
N LEU A 5 5.93 4.58 -20.53
CA LEU A 5 6.55 5.88 -20.77
C LEU A 5 7.71 5.76 -21.76
N TYR A 6 8.54 4.73 -21.62
CA TYR A 6 9.61 4.44 -22.58
C TYR A 6 9.05 4.25 -24.00
N CYS A 7 7.95 3.51 -24.15
CA CYS A 7 7.26 3.36 -25.44
C CYS A 7 6.69 4.69 -25.98
N ALA A 8 6.16 5.55 -25.10
CA ALA A 8 5.47 6.77 -25.51
C ALA A 8 6.45 7.89 -25.90
N VAL A 9 7.57 8.02 -25.21
CA VAL A 9 8.55 9.11 -25.38
C VAL A 9 9.69 8.71 -26.32
N GLY A 10 10.07 7.43 -26.35
CA GLY A 10 11.15 6.90 -27.20
C GLY A 10 12.58 7.22 -26.73
N ASP A 11 12.76 8.22 -25.88
CA ASP A 11 14.04 8.58 -25.24
C ASP A 11 14.05 8.11 -23.77
N HIS A 12 14.72 6.99 -23.52
CA HIS A 12 14.77 6.38 -22.18
C HIS A 12 15.51 7.28 -21.18
N THR A 13 16.61 7.91 -21.60
CA THR A 13 17.40 8.79 -20.73
C THR A 13 16.57 9.99 -20.30
N ARG A 14 15.85 10.61 -21.22
CA ARG A 14 14.95 11.70 -20.89
C ARG A 14 13.82 11.27 -19.96
N VAL A 15 13.20 10.11 -20.18
CA VAL A 15 12.18 9.58 -19.28
C VAL A 15 12.73 9.39 -17.87
N ASP A 16 13.93 8.82 -17.74
CA ASP A 16 14.55 8.60 -16.43
C ASP A 16 14.82 9.93 -15.71
N VAL A 17 15.40 10.92 -16.42
CA VAL A 17 15.66 12.27 -15.90
C VAL A 17 14.36 12.97 -15.47
N ASP A 18 13.33 12.93 -16.31
CA ASP A 18 12.06 13.60 -16.04
C ASP A 18 11.33 12.93 -14.87
N VAL A 19 11.31 11.59 -14.81
CA VAL A 19 10.70 10.85 -13.69
C VAL A 19 11.47 11.11 -12.39
N ASP A 20 12.80 11.15 -12.43
CA ASP A 20 13.60 11.49 -11.24
C ASP A 20 13.35 12.92 -10.77
N SER A 21 13.28 13.89 -11.69
CA SER A 21 12.93 15.28 -11.38
C SER A 21 11.53 15.39 -10.75
N LEU A 22 10.55 14.66 -11.28
CA LEU A 22 9.20 14.60 -10.72
C LEU A 22 9.14 13.91 -9.35
N CYS A 23 10.02 12.94 -9.08
CA CYS A 23 10.15 12.36 -7.75
C CYS A 23 10.83 13.33 -6.78
N GLN A 24 11.88 14.03 -7.21
CA GLN A 24 12.59 15.00 -6.36
C GLN A 24 11.70 16.20 -5.98
N SER A 25 10.83 16.64 -6.89
CA SER A 25 9.84 17.69 -6.63
C SER A 25 8.61 17.20 -5.86
N GLY A 26 8.50 15.90 -5.58
CA GLY A 26 7.39 15.31 -4.82
C GLY A 26 6.09 15.17 -5.60
N VAL A 27 6.09 15.37 -6.92
CA VAL A 27 4.89 15.17 -7.76
C VAL A 27 4.57 13.68 -7.93
N LEU A 28 5.61 12.88 -8.14
CA LEU A 28 5.51 11.43 -8.29
C LEU A 28 6.20 10.71 -7.14
N ARG A 29 5.72 9.50 -6.87
CA ARG A 29 6.38 8.54 -5.98
C ARG A 29 6.59 7.21 -6.67
N ARG A 30 7.77 6.61 -6.45
CA ARG A 30 8.10 5.25 -6.89
C ARG A 30 7.68 4.23 -5.84
N PHE A 31 7.13 3.12 -6.30
CA PHE A 31 6.81 1.95 -5.48
C PHE A 31 7.42 0.72 -6.10
N VAL A 32 7.92 -0.17 -5.26
CA VAL A 32 8.44 -1.48 -5.67
C VAL A 32 7.38 -2.53 -5.38
N ARG A 33 7.14 -3.45 -6.31
CA ARG A 33 6.35 -4.64 -6.01
C ARG A 33 7.18 -5.60 -5.18
N SER A 34 6.61 -6.11 -4.10
CA SER A 34 7.26 -7.08 -3.22
C SER A 34 7.85 -8.24 -4.03
N GLY A 35 9.19 -8.38 -3.99
CA GLY A 35 9.93 -9.45 -4.65
C GLY A 35 10.57 -9.11 -6.01
N ASP A 36 10.26 -7.97 -6.63
CA ASP A 36 10.92 -7.56 -7.88
C ASP A 36 11.12 -6.04 -7.97
N VAL A 37 12.38 -5.62 -7.89
CA VAL A 37 12.79 -4.20 -7.98
C VAL A 37 12.56 -3.62 -9.37
N ARG A 38 12.49 -4.47 -10.42
CA ARG A 38 12.26 -4.03 -11.81
C ARG A 38 10.77 -3.83 -12.10
N GLU A 39 9.89 -4.45 -11.33
CA GLU A 39 8.45 -4.30 -11.45
C GLU A 39 7.92 -3.30 -10.42
N GLY A 40 8.13 -2.02 -10.73
CA GLY A 40 7.58 -0.90 -9.94
C GLY A 40 6.35 -0.24 -10.59
N CYS A 41 5.64 0.55 -9.78
CA CYS A 41 4.68 1.53 -10.26
C CYS A 41 5.08 2.94 -9.84
N LEU A 42 4.58 3.90 -10.62
CA LEU A 42 4.58 5.32 -10.28
C LEU A 42 3.17 5.70 -9.87
N MET A 43 3.05 6.56 -8.87
CA MET A 43 1.78 7.15 -8.45
C MET A 43 1.99 8.64 -8.22
N LEU A 44 0.95 9.44 -8.46
CA LEU A 44 0.95 10.83 -7.99
C LEU A 44 1.02 10.83 -6.46
N SER A 45 1.94 11.62 -5.89
CA SER A 45 2.10 11.70 -4.44
C SER A 45 0.82 12.17 -3.76
N MET A 46 0.12 13.13 -4.38
CA MET A 46 -1.18 13.62 -3.91
C MET A 46 -2.23 12.51 -3.78
N ASP A 47 -2.28 11.55 -4.71
CA ASP A 47 -3.25 10.46 -4.67
C ASP A 47 -2.87 9.46 -3.58
N TYR A 48 -1.57 9.20 -3.40
CA TYR A 48 -1.08 8.35 -2.33
C TYR A 48 -1.40 8.95 -0.94
N GLU A 49 -1.17 10.25 -0.77
CA GLU A 49 -1.55 10.99 0.44
C GLU A 49 -3.06 10.95 0.69
N ALA A 50 -3.86 11.16 -0.37
CA ALA A 50 -5.31 11.09 -0.28
C ALA A 50 -5.80 9.72 0.19
N GLN A 51 -5.16 8.62 -0.25
CA GLN A 51 -5.46 7.28 0.25
C GLN A 51 -5.19 7.12 1.76
N ILE A 52 -4.07 7.65 2.24
CA ILE A 52 -3.69 7.60 3.66
C ILE A 52 -4.68 8.42 4.49
N LEU A 53 -4.93 9.66 4.10
CA LEU A 53 -5.83 10.57 4.80
C LEU A 53 -7.30 10.12 4.74
N GLY A 54 -7.71 9.46 3.65
CA GLY A 54 -9.02 8.84 3.54
C GLY A 54 -9.24 7.80 4.63
N LEU A 55 -8.25 6.95 4.89
CA LEU A 55 -8.33 5.96 5.97
C LEU A 55 -8.34 6.59 7.36
N ALA A 56 -7.55 7.66 7.56
CA ALA A 56 -7.56 8.40 8.83
C ALA A 56 -8.97 8.94 9.16
N LYS A 57 -9.71 9.39 8.14
CA LYS A 57 -11.10 9.85 8.29
C LYS A 57 -12.06 8.69 8.57
N GLU A 58 -11.89 7.55 7.90
CA GLU A 58 -12.69 6.34 8.13
C GLU A 58 -12.56 5.83 9.56
N GLU A 59 -11.34 5.79 10.13
CA GLU A 59 -11.14 5.38 11.52
C GLU A 59 -11.85 6.31 12.52
N ARG A 60 -11.78 7.62 12.29
CA ARG A 60 -12.45 8.62 13.15
C ARG A 60 -13.97 8.57 13.04
N GLY A 61 -14.50 8.23 11.86
CA GLY A 61 -15.94 8.11 11.61
C GLY A 61 -16.54 6.74 11.92
N GLY A 62 -15.71 5.72 12.13
CA GLY A 62 -16.11 4.31 12.27
C GLY A 62 -16.61 3.90 13.65
N ASP A 63 -16.39 4.71 14.70
CA ASP A 63 -16.76 4.37 16.08
C ASP A 63 -18.28 4.51 16.36
N GLY A 64 -19.06 5.01 15.39
CA GLY A 64 -20.50 5.25 15.54
C GLY A 64 -21.45 4.18 14.99
N ARG A 65 -20.96 3.04 14.46
CA ARG A 65 -21.83 2.01 13.82
C ARG A 65 -21.58 0.57 14.29
N ARG A 66 -21.16 0.37 15.54
CA ARG A 66 -21.06 -0.98 16.16
C ARG A 66 -22.14 -1.30 17.19
N GLY A 67 -23.23 -0.54 17.24
CA GLY A 67 -24.35 -0.79 18.15
C GLY A 67 -25.70 -0.68 17.48
N GLN A 68 -26.11 -1.69 16.70
CA GLN A 68 -27.51 -2.08 16.48
C GLN A 68 -27.54 -3.30 15.53
N GLU A 69 -27.38 -4.49 16.10
CA GLU A 69 -28.07 -5.69 15.63
C GLU A 69 -28.73 -6.30 16.87
N GLY A 70 -29.88 -5.73 17.21
CA GLY A 70 -30.87 -6.31 18.12
C GLY A 70 -32.13 -6.60 17.31
N ASP A 71 -32.57 -7.86 17.43
CA ASP A 71 -33.90 -8.41 17.09
C ASP A 71 -34.22 -8.57 15.59
N ALA A 72 -34.63 -9.72 15.04
CA ALA A 72 -35.24 -10.92 15.62
C ALA A 72 -35.13 -12.09 14.63
N GLU A 73 -34.98 -13.34 15.11
CA GLU A 73 -35.96 -14.41 14.78
C GLU A 73 -35.77 -15.63 15.68
N SER A 74 -36.87 -16.04 16.30
CA SER A 74 -37.03 -17.21 17.14
C SER A 74 -37.13 -18.50 16.31
N THR A 75 -36.41 -19.56 16.67
CA THR A 75 -36.87 -20.94 16.49
C THR A 75 -36.34 -21.82 17.62
N GLN A 76 -37.26 -22.62 18.17
CA GLN A 76 -37.12 -23.52 19.31
C GLN A 76 -36.28 -24.78 18.99
N ASP A 77 -36.13 -25.61 20.02
CA ASP A 77 -35.47 -26.93 20.13
C ASP A 77 -33.95 -26.91 20.29
N GLY A 78 -33.34 -27.62 21.23
CA GLY A 78 -33.83 -28.60 22.19
C GLY A 78 -32.64 -29.40 22.71
N ASP A 79 -32.71 -29.81 23.97
CA ASP A 79 -31.93 -30.88 24.59
C ASP A 79 -30.51 -30.61 25.16
N ARG A 80 -30.51 -30.40 26.49
CA ARG A 80 -29.85 -31.25 27.51
C ARG A 80 -28.43 -31.79 27.22
N ARG A 81 -27.46 -31.42 28.06
CA ARG A 81 -27.05 -32.18 29.28
C ARG A 81 -25.75 -31.66 29.93
N LYS A 82 -25.87 -31.50 31.26
CA LYS A 82 -24.95 -31.92 32.33
C LYS A 82 -23.61 -31.19 32.57
N ARG A 83 -23.58 -30.62 33.79
CA ARG A 83 -22.61 -30.86 34.89
C ARG A 83 -21.19 -30.29 34.65
N ARG A 84 -20.47 -29.73 35.60
CA ARG A 84 -20.55 -29.75 37.07
C ARG A 84 -19.58 -28.67 37.58
N ARG A 85 -19.87 -28.13 38.78
CA ARG A 85 -19.04 -27.29 39.65
C ARG A 85 -17.57 -27.73 39.74
N VAL A 86 -16.65 -26.81 40.07
CA VAL A 86 -16.00 -26.69 41.41
C VAL A 86 -15.04 -25.49 41.43
N ASN A 87 -15.04 -24.84 42.60
CA ASN A 87 -14.22 -23.72 43.08
C ASN A 87 -12.70 -23.91 42.98
N GLY A 88 -11.95 -22.81 43.09
CA GLY A 88 -10.55 -22.84 43.51
C GLY A 88 -9.93 -21.45 43.62
N ASP A 89 -9.75 -20.99 44.86
CA ASP A 89 -9.05 -19.78 45.29
C ASP A 89 -7.59 -19.70 44.81
N GLY A 90 -7.07 -18.47 44.72
CA GLY A 90 -5.65 -18.21 44.46
C GLY A 90 -5.25 -16.76 44.72
N ILE A 91 -4.97 -16.45 45.98
CA ILE A 91 -4.36 -15.22 46.49
C ILE A 91 -2.95 -15.04 45.90
N HIS A 92 -2.56 -13.82 45.49
CA HIS A 92 -1.15 -13.39 45.46
C HIS A 92 -1.01 -11.96 46.01
N ARG A 93 -0.04 -11.82 46.93
CA ARG A 93 0.41 -10.61 47.64
C ARG A 93 1.72 -10.09 47.02
N GLY A 94 1.93 -8.78 47.18
CA GLY A 94 3.25 -8.12 47.27
C GLY A 94 3.88 -7.78 45.92
N GLY A 95 4.52 -6.63 45.71
CA GLY A 95 4.89 -5.52 46.57
C GLY A 95 5.75 -4.56 45.75
N ASP A 96 5.67 -3.26 46.07
CA ASP A 96 6.68 -2.20 46.09
C ASP A 96 7.86 -2.23 45.08
N ASP A 97 8.05 -1.15 44.30
CA ASP A 97 9.19 -0.23 44.51
C ASP A 97 9.23 0.92 43.46
N MET A 98 9.77 2.04 43.95
CA MET A 98 9.86 3.40 43.38
C MET A 98 11.11 3.63 42.51
N ASP A 99 11.23 4.88 42.04
CA ASP A 99 12.39 5.59 41.45
C ASP A 99 12.43 5.58 39.90
N GLY A 100 12.36 6.69 39.16
CA GLY A 100 12.58 8.10 39.47
C GLY A 100 13.92 8.55 38.89
N VAL A 101 13.96 9.06 37.65
CA VAL A 101 14.97 10.03 37.18
C VAL A 101 14.39 10.85 36.01
N GLU A 102 14.06 12.11 36.29
CA GLU A 102 14.03 13.19 35.30
C GLU A 102 15.46 13.66 35.01
N VAL A 103 15.82 13.83 33.73
CA VAL A 103 16.88 14.75 33.31
C VAL A 103 16.47 15.47 32.02
N GLY A 104 16.06 16.72 32.20
CA GLY A 104 16.46 17.93 31.45
C GLY A 104 16.70 17.90 29.93
N ASN A 105 15.81 18.58 29.22
CA ASN A 105 16.03 19.75 28.34
C ASN A 105 17.26 19.80 27.41
N ASP A 106 16.99 19.86 26.10
CA ASP A 106 17.00 21.10 25.29
C ASP A 106 17.30 20.76 23.83
N LEU A 107 16.35 21.10 22.94
CA LEU A 107 16.61 21.67 21.60
C LEU A 107 15.26 22.09 21.03
N ALA A 108 14.92 23.34 21.25
CA ALA A 108 13.73 23.99 20.72
C ALA A 108 13.84 24.13 19.20
N LEU A 109 12.88 23.56 18.47
CA LEU A 109 12.52 23.99 17.12
C LEU A 109 11.00 24.10 17.02
N GLY A 110 10.55 25.36 16.86
CA GLY A 110 9.38 25.80 16.10
C GLY A 110 8.06 25.05 16.29
N GLY A 111 7.12 25.69 16.97
CA GLY A 111 5.77 25.20 17.20
C GLY A 111 4.90 25.04 15.94
N GLY A 112 3.92 24.15 16.06
CA GLY A 112 2.84 23.95 15.10
C GLY A 112 2.09 22.63 15.30
N GLU A 113 1.18 22.62 16.28
CA GLU A 113 -0.03 21.77 16.35
C GLU A 113 0.11 20.29 16.78
N SER A 114 -0.27 20.04 18.05
CA SER A 114 -0.85 18.83 18.64
C SER A 114 -0.40 17.45 18.13
N SER A 115 0.49 16.84 18.90
CA SER A 115 0.97 15.45 18.82
C SER A 115 -0.09 14.37 19.16
N GLY A 116 -1.34 14.53 18.71
CA GLY A 116 -2.49 13.67 19.01
C GLY A 116 -3.26 13.15 17.78
N GLY A 117 -2.69 13.25 16.57
CA GLY A 117 -3.29 12.69 15.36
C GLY A 117 -3.19 11.15 15.27
N SER A 118 -4.00 10.52 14.43
CA SER A 118 -3.88 9.07 14.14
C SER A 118 -2.48 8.77 13.55
N ILE A 119 -2.03 7.51 13.66
CA ILE A 119 -0.82 7.06 12.97
C ILE A 119 -0.85 7.41 11.48
N PHE A 120 -2.03 7.37 10.84
CA PHE A 120 -2.16 7.71 9.42
C PHE A 120 -1.87 9.19 9.14
N ASP A 121 -2.21 10.11 10.04
CA ASP A 121 -1.89 11.53 9.88
C ASP A 121 -0.38 11.76 10.02
N ARG A 122 0.24 11.16 11.03
CA ARG A 122 1.69 11.26 11.26
C ARG A 122 2.46 10.62 10.11
N TYR A 123 1.99 9.48 9.61
CA TYR A 123 2.56 8.81 8.45
C TYR A 123 2.38 9.62 7.17
N ALA A 124 1.24 10.26 6.94
CA ALA A 124 1.05 11.16 5.80
C ALA A 124 2.03 12.34 5.83
N ASN A 125 2.28 12.92 7.00
CA ASN A 125 3.25 13.99 7.16
C ASN A 125 4.68 13.51 6.91
N LEU A 126 5.04 12.33 7.43
CA LEU A 126 6.32 11.69 7.13
C LEU A 126 6.49 11.48 5.62
N VAL A 127 5.47 10.93 4.96
CA VAL A 127 5.45 10.68 3.52
C VAL A 127 5.67 11.98 2.72
N LYS A 128 5.00 13.07 3.08
CA LYS A 128 5.16 14.38 2.44
C LYS A 128 6.56 14.97 2.60
N SER A 129 7.15 14.78 3.79
CA SER A 129 8.49 15.29 4.12
C SER A 129 9.64 14.42 3.60
N SER A 130 9.34 13.17 3.22
CA SER A 130 10.35 12.18 2.77
C SER A 130 10.78 12.39 1.31
N HIS A 131 11.93 11.85 0.95
CA HIS A 131 12.35 11.75 -0.44
C HIS A 131 11.41 10.78 -1.20
N HIS A 132 10.69 11.27 -2.21
CA HIS A 132 9.69 10.46 -2.94
C HIS A 132 10.32 9.46 -3.93
N SER A 133 11.65 9.51 -4.11
CA SER A 133 12.44 8.51 -4.80
C SER A 133 12.68 7.24 -3.95
N GLU A 134 12.59 7.35 -2.62
CA GLU A 134 12.79 6.22 -1.73
C GLU A 134 11.58 5.27 -1.76
N THR A 135 11.87 4.00 -2.00
CA THR A 135 10.86 2.93 -2.11
C THR A 135 10.80 2.05 -0.86
N SER A 136 11.66 2.32 0.12
CA SER A 136 11.69 1.62 1.41
C SER A 136 12.01 2.56 2.55
N ILE A 137 11.55 2.20 3.74
CA ILE A 137 11.78 2.90 4.99
C ILE A 137 12.17 1.92 6.10
N SER A 138 13.05 2.34 7.01
CA SER A 138 13.45 1.52 8.14
C SER A 138 12.48 1.66 9.32
N GLU A 139 12.45 0.66 10.20
CA GLU A 139 11.70 0.76 11.46
C GLU A 139 12.17 1.96 12.30
N THR A 140 13.48 2.26 12.30
CA THR A 140 14.03 3.40 13.05
C THR A 140 13.54 4.74 12.51
N ASP A 141 13.37 4.88 11.20
CA ASP A 141 12.89 6.13 10.58
C ASP A 141 11.39 6.31 10.80
N LEU A 142 10.60 5.22 10.78
CA LEU A 142 9.19 5.26 11.17
C LEU A 142 9.01 5.69 12.63
N ARG A 143 9.88 5.20 13.51
CA ARG A 143 9.88 5.58 14.94
C ARG A 143 10.29 7.02 15.17
N LYS A 144 11.30 7.51 14.46
CA LYS A 144 11.78 8.90 14.61
C LYS A 144 10.85 9.90 13.93
N GLY A 145 10.41 9.60 12.71
CA GLY A 145 9.66 10.53 11.86
C GLY A 145 8.14 10.53 12.08
N ALA A 146 7.55 9.41 12.51
CA ALA A 146 6.11 9.30 12.78
C ALA A 146 5.77 8.89 14.21
N SER A 147 6.78 8.77 15.09
CA SER A 147 6.62 8.29 16.48
C SER A 147 5.85 6.96 16.55
N ALA A 148 6.06 6.09 15.56
CA ALA A 148 5.25 4.89 15.40
C ALA A 148 5.63 3.78 16.41
N THR A 149 4.63 3.18 17.06
CA THR A 149 4.83 1.96 17.87
C THR A 149 4.84 0.69 16.99
N LYS A 150 5.18 -0.47 17.56
CA LYS A 150 5.14 -1.75 16.79
C LYS A 150 3.71 -2.08 16.33
N GLU A 151 2.75 -1.79 17.19
CA GLU A 151 1.32 -2.01 16.93
C GLU A 151 0.84 -1.11 15.80
N GLU A 152 1.27 0.16 15.78
CA GLU A 152 0.96 1.12 14.74
C GLU A 152 1.62 0.78 13.39
N ILE A 153 2.86 0.27 13.40
CA ILE A 153 3.50 -0.26 12.19
C ILE A 153 2.71 -1.47 11.66
N SER A 154 2.24 -2.35 12.55
CA SER A 154 1.37 -3.47 12.18
C SER A 154 0.04 -2.99 11.57
N LYS A 155 -0.52 -1.87 12.06
CA LYS A 155 -1.69 -1.23 11.42
C LYS A 155 -1.37 -0.73 10.02
N LEU A 156 -0.22 -0.09 9.78
CA LEU A 156 0.19 0.38 8.45
C LEU A 156 0.39 -0.79 7.46
N LEU A 157 0.95 -1.91 7.93
CA LEU A 157 1.06 -3.15 7.16
C LEU A 157 -0.31 -3.71 6.80
N THR A 158 -1.20 -3.82 7.77
CA THR A 158 -2.56 -4.35 7.58
C THR A 158 -3.41 -3.46 6.67
N ALA A 159 -3.23 -2.14 6.75
CA ALA A 159 -3.86 -1.16 5.88
C ALA A 159 -3.32 -1.19 4.44
N GLY A 160 -2.19 -1.87 4.19
CA GLY A 160 -1.61 -2.02 2.86
C GLY A 160 -0.73 -0.85 2.41
N PHE A 161 -0.30 0.03 3.34
CA PHE A 161 0.62 1.12 3.03
C PHE A 161 2.09 0.72 3.10
N LEU A 162 2.37 -0.38 3.79
CA LEU A 162 3.69 -0.98 3.90
C LEU A 162 3.65 -2.46 3.51
N THR A 163 4.76 -2.96 2.98
CA THR A 163 5.03 -4.40 2.84
C THR A 163 6.39 -4.73 3.45
N ILE A 164 6.57 -5.95 3.94
CA ILE A 164 7.81 -6.37 4.61
C ILE A 164 8.91 -6.57 3.57
N LYS A 165 10.04 -5.86 3.73
CA LYS A 165 11.28 -6.11 2.97
C LYS A 165 12.22 -7.01 3.77
N THR A 166 12.41 -6.68 5.04
CA THR A 166 13.28 -7.37 6.00
C THR A 166 12.68 -7.21 7.40
N SER A 167 13.25 -7.86 8.41
CA SER A 167 12.78 -7.76 9.81
C SER A 167 12.66 -6.33 10.33
N THR A 168 13.49 -5.39 9.84
CA THR A 168 13.55 -4.00 10.29
C THR A 168 13.36 -2.98 9.16
N SER A 169 12.90 -3.42 7.98
CA SER A 169 12.73 -2.56 6.81
C SER A 169 11.48 -2.93 6.03
N TYR A 170 10.82 -1.90 5.52
CA TYR A 170 9.52 -1.98 4.84
C TYR A 170 9.57 -1.28 3.50
N HIS A 171 8.82 -1.78 2.52
CA HIS A 171 8.56 -1.08 1.27
C HIS A 171 7.30 -0.25 1.37
N PHE A 172 7.33 0.97 0.83
CA PHE A 172 6.11 1.73 0.56
C PHE A 172 5.23 0.92 -0.38
N SER A 173 3.94 0.86 -0.09
CA SER A 173 2.97 0.07 -0.86
C SER A 173 1.72 0.89 -1.13
N VAL A 174 1.16 0.67 -2.32
CA VAL A 174 -0.12 1.27 -2.73
C VAL A 174 -1.25 0.41 -2.19
N ARG A 175 -2.17 1.04 -1.45
CA ARG A 175 -3.31 0.35 -0.85
C ARG A 175 -4.19 -0.27 -1.94
N SER A 176 -4.63 -1.51 -1.72
CA SER A 176 -5.52 -2.23 -2.64
C SER A 176 -4.99 -2.40 -4.07
N ALA A 177 -3.66 -2.39 -4.28
CA ALA A 177 -3.08 -2.57 -5.62
C ALA A 177 -3.16 -4.03 -6.14
N GLY A 178 -3.43 -5.01 -5.28
CA GLY A 178 -3.46 -6.44 -5.64
C GLY A 178 -4.41 -6.79 -6.79
N PRO A 179 -5.71 -6.44 -6.71
CA PRO A 179 -6.66 -6.67 -7.80
C PRO A 179 -6.23 -6.06 -9.13
N PHE A 180 -5.67 -4.83 -9.09
CA PHE A 180 -5.12 -4.17 -10.27
C PHE A 180 -4.00 -5.01 -10.90
N TRP A 181 -2.99 -5.40 -10.11
CA TRP A 181 -1.87 -6.21 -10.61
C TRP A 181 -2.32 -7.56 -11.16
N SER A 182 -3.28 -8.23 -10.50
CA SER A 182 -3.86 -9.48 -11.00
C SER A 182 -4.49 -9.29 -12.37
N SER A 183 -5.30 -8.24 -12.54
CA SER A 183 -5.94 -7.90 -13.81
C SER A 183 -4.92 -7.54 -14.89
N PHE A 184 -3.91 -6.76 -14.52
CA PHE A 184 -2.82 -6.33 -15.39
C PHE A 184 -2.06 -7.54 -15.95
N HIS A 185 -1.59 -8.46 -15.08
CA HIS A 185 -0.83 -9.64 -15.52
C HIS A 185 -1.67 -10.59 -16.37
N LYS A 186 -2.95 -10.79 -16.04
CA LYS A 186 -3.86 -11.61 -16.84
C LYS A 186 -4.09 -11.01 -18.22
N SER A 187 -4.28 -9.69 -18.29
CA SER A 187 -4.43 -8.95 -19.55
C SER A 187 -3.16 -9.00 -20.40
N ARG A 188 -1.99 -8.84 -19.78
CA ARG A 188 -0.68 -9.01 -20.43
C ARG A 188 -0.52 -10.40 -21.02
N SER A 189 -0.86 -11.43 -20.25
CA SER A 189 -0.82 -12.83 -20.69
C SER A 189 -1.78 -13.08 -21.85
N GLU A 190 -2.97 -12.49 -21.81
CA GLU A 190 -3.96 -12.58 -22.89
C GLU A 190 -3.43 -12.01 -24.22
N ILE A 191 -2.78 -10.83 -24.19
CA ILE A 191 -2.18 -10.22 -25.37
C ILE A 191 -1.01 -11.04 -25.90
N ILE A 192 -0.11 -11.50 -25.03
CA ILE A 192 1.02 -12.35 -25.44
C ILE A 192 0.52 -13.65 -26.07
N GLN A 193 -0.50 -14.29 -25.49
CA GLN A 193 -1.09 -15.50 -26.04
C GLN A 193 -1.77 -15.27 -27.38
N ALA A 194 -2.40 -14.10 -27.56
CA ALA A 194 -2.96 -13.73 -28.86
C ALA A 194 -1.89 -13.63 -29.94
N LEU A 195 -0.78 -12.93 -29.66
CA LEU A 195 0.35 -12.82 -30.56
C LEU A 195 0.93 -14.20 -30.90
N LYS A 196 1.17 -15.05 -29.90
CA LYS A 196 1.70 -16.41 -30.10
C LYS A 196 0.82 -17.31 -30.99
N ARG A 197 -0.49 -17.05 -31.04
CA ARG A 197 -1.45 -17.81 -31.86
C ARG A 197 -1.63 -17.23 -33.26
N ALA A 198 -1.17 -16.01 -33.51
CA ALA A 198 -1.28 -15.38 -34.81
C ALA A 198 -0.36 -16.05 -35.82
N LYS A 199 -0.80 -16.07 -37.09
CA LYS A 199 0.04 -16.54 -38.20
C LYS A 199 1.26 -15.61 -38.28
N TYR A 200 2.46 -16.19 -38.29
CA TYR A 200 3.75 -15.47 -38.23
C TYR A 200 4.04 -14.72 -36.91
N GLN A 201 3.22 -14.91 -35.87
CA GLN A 201 3.35 -14.19 -34.59
C GLN A 201 3.21 -12.66 -34.70
N GLU A 202 2.58 -12.21 -35.78
CA GLU A 202 2.36 -10.80 -36.10
C GLU A 202 0.86 -10.48 -36.03
N ILE A 203 0.53 -9.33 -35.45
CA ILE A 203 -0.82 -8.79 -35.42
C ILE A 203 -0.73 -7.28 -35.66
N LEU A 204 -1.61 -6.75 -36.50
CA LEU A 204 -1.73 -5.31 -36.71
C LEU A 204 -1.94 -4.58 -35.37
N GLU A 205 -1.11 -3.57 -35.08
CA GLU A 205 -1.13 -2.82 -33.80
C GLU A 205 -2.53 -2.27 -33.48
N ARG A 206 -3.24 -1.74 -34.49
CA ARG A 206 -4.62 -1.25 -34.32
C ARG A 206 -5.58 -2.34 -33.82
N THR A 207 -5.51 -3.52 -34.42
CA THR A 207 -6.34 -4.67 -34.02
C THR A 207 -6.03 -5.10 -32.58
N LEU A 208 -4.76 -5.05 -32.18
CA LEU A 208 -4.34 -5.44 -30.84
C LEU A 208 -4.74 -4.41 -29.78
N THR A 209 -4.62 -3.12 -30.08
CA THR A 209 -4.92 -2.01 -29.17
C THR A 209 -6.42 -1.75 -28.96
N GLU A 210 -7.25 -2.03 -29.97
CA GLU A 210 -8.72 -1.93 -29.90
C GLU A 210 -9.37 -3.19 -29.28
N ARG A 211 -8.58 -4.23 -28.99
CA ARG A 211 -9.08 -5.50 -28.46
C ARG A 211 -9.73 -5.33 -27.09
N LYS A 212 -10.94 -5.87 -26.93
CA LYS A 212 -11.57 -6.00 -25.61
C LYS A 212 -10.88 -7.11 -24.81
N LEU A 213 -10.27 -6.73 -23.69
CA LEU A 213 -9.62 -7.65 -22.77
C LEU A 213 -10.65 -8.30 -21.83
N ARG A 214 -10.50 -9.61 -21.59
CA ARG A 214 -11.37 -10.34 -20.66
C ARG A 214 -11.10 -9.93 -19.22
N PHE A 215 -9.83 -9.66 -18.92
CA PHE A 215 -9.36 -9.27 -17.60
C PHE A 215 -9.00 -7.79 -17.52
N GLY A 216 -9.57 -6.97 -18.42
CA GLY A 216 -9.22 -5.56 -18.56
C GLY A 216 -9.57 -4.73 -17.33
N ASN A 217 -10.71 -4.96 -16.66
CA ASN A 217 -11.18 -4.17 -15.49
C ASN A 217 -10.75 -2.69 -15.48
N GLY A 218 -11.05 -1.95 -16.56
CA GLY A 218 -10.70 -0.54 -16.72
C GLY A 218 -9.36 -0.25 -17.41
N LEU A 219 -8.51 -1.27 -17.60
CA LEU A 219 -7.26 -1.19 -18.36
C LEU A 219 -7.51 -1.45 -19.85
N SER A 220 -7.08 -0.51 -20.70
CA SER A 220 -7.16 -0.66 -22.15
C SER A 220 -6.07 -1.59 -22.70
N ALA A 221 -6.37 -2.33 -23.77
CA ALA A 221 -5.36 -3.13 -24.47
C ALA A 221 -4.21 -2.25 -24.98
N LYS A 222 -4.49 -1.00 -25.34
CA LYS A 222 -3.47 0.00 -25.69
C LYS A 222 -2.39 0.16 -24.61
N LEU A 223 -2.78 0.26 -23.33
CA LEU A 223 -1.82 0.39 -22.23
C LEU A 223 -0.96 -0.86 -22.04
N ILE A 224 -1.53 -2.05 -22.27
CA ILE A 224 -0.77 -3.31 -22.26
C ILE A 224 0.21 -3.38 -23.43
N VAL A 225 -0.22 -3.02 -24.64
CA VAL A 225 0.64 -3.02 -25.83
C VAL A 225 1.81 -2.05 -25.65
N MET A 226 1.57 -0.84 -25.13
CA MET A 226 2.65 0.10 -24.82
C MET A 226 3.63 -0.44 -23.76
N GLU A 227 3.16 -1.21 -22.78
CA GLU A 227 4.05 -1.88 -21.83
C GLU A 227 4.91 -2.95 -22.51
N LEU A 228 4.32 -3.78 -23.36
CA LEU A 228 5.05 -4.84 -24.06
C LEU A 228 6.09 -4.29 -25.04
N LEU A 229 5.74 -3.22 -25.77
CA LEU A 229 6.67 -2.51 -26.64
C LEU A 229 7.81 -1.87 -25.83
N GLY A 230 7.49 -1.14 -24.75
CA GLY A 230 8.51 -0.47 -23.95
C GLY A 230 9.37 -1.40 -23.10
N THR A 231 8.94 -2.65 -22.88
CA THR A 231 9.79 -3.70 -22.29
C THR A 231 10.62 -4.44 -23.33
N GLY A 232 10.40 -4.21 -24.63
CA GLY A 232 11.04 -4.95 -25.72
C GLY A 232 10.58 -6.40 -25.85
N VAL A 233 9.47 -6.78 -25.21
CA VAL A 233 8.88 -8.13 -25.34
C VAL A 233 8.22 -8.30 -26.71
N VAL A 234 7.77 -7.19 -27.29
CA VAL A 234 7.18 -7.10 -28.63
C VAL A 234 7.82 -5.90 -29.33
N GLU A 235 7.94 -5.98 -30.66
CA GLU A 235 8.42 -4.90 -31.52
C GLU A 235 7.35 -4.47 -32.53
N ARG A 236 7.57 -3.32 -33.19
CA ARG A 236 6.67 -2.76 -34.19
C ARG A 236 6.99 -3.24 -35.59
#